data_AF-T1DP00-F1
#
_entry.id   AF-T1DP00-F1
#
_cell.length_a   1.000
_cell.length_b   1.000
_cell.length_c   1.000
_cell.angle_alpha   90.00
_cell.angle_beta   90.00
_cell.angle_gamma   90.00
#
_symmetry.space_group_name_H-M   'P 1'
#
loop_
_entity.id
_entity.type
_entity.pdbx_description
1 polymer ?
#
loop_
_entity_poly.entity_id
_entity_poly.type
_entity_poly.pdbx_seq_one_letter_code
_entity_poly.pdbx_strand_id
1 'polypeptide(L)'
;MMRYEGNEELADKSACAGVRADLKMCLLASDCCKKEKKTPRECLNRTDGSVPEECFVLRNTFFECKRSILDNRQRFRGRKGY
;
A
#
# COMPACT_ATOMS: atom_id res chain seq x y z
N MET A 1 -11.66 -3.49 8.61
CA MET A 1 -11.02 -2.28 9.17
C MET A 1 -10.02 -2.74 10.21
N MET A 2 -8.75 -2.92 9.83
CA MET A 2 -7.73 -3.37 10.79
C MET A 2 -7.35 -2.19 11.68
N ARG A 3 -7.66 -2.32 12.96
CA ARG A 3 -7.27 -1.36 13.99
C ARG A 3 -5.81 -1.62 14.31
N TYR A 4 -4.96 -0.63 14.10
CA TYR A 4 -3.64 -0.60 14.72
C TYR A 4 -3.86 -0.31 16.20
N GLU A 5 -3.93 -1.35 17.03
CA GLU A 5 -3.91 -1.22 18.49
C GLU A 5 -2.48 -1.00 18.94
N GLY A 6 -2.05 0.25 19.02
CA GLY A 6 -0.72 0.58 19.53
C GLY A 6 -0.25 1.95 19.09
N ASN A 7 0.36 2.67 20.01
CA ASN A 7 1.03 3.95 19.82
C ASN A 7 2.29 3.79 18.94
N GLU A 8 2.11 3.39 17.67
CA GLU A 8 3.18 3.15 16.70
C GLU A 8 3.08 4.21 15.59
N GLU A 9 3.82 5.31 15.74
CA GLU A 9 3.94 6.31 14.68
C GLU A 9 4.73 5.73 13.49
N LEU A 10 4.16 5.83 12.30
CA LEU A 10 4.86 5.50 11.06
C LEU A 10 6.09 6.38 10.90
N ALA A 11 7.26 5.75 10.75
CA ALA A 11 8.52 6.46 10.48
C ALA A 11 8.44 7.30 9.19
N ASP A 12 7.69 6.81 8.19
CA ASP A 12 7.34 7.58 7.00
C ASP A 12 6.22 8.57 7.35
N LYS A 13 6.52 9.88 7.32
CA LYS A 13 5.52 10.96 7.52
C LYS A 13 4.95 11.52 6.21
N SER A 14 5.12 10.79 5.11
CA SER A 14 4.63 11.20 3.79
C SER A 14 3.10 11.13 3.72
N ALA A 15 2.49 11.93 2.85
CA ALA A 15 1.02 11.97 2.72
C ALA A 15 0.36 10.65 2.25
N CYS A 16 1.14 9.65 1.81
CA CYS A 16 0.64 8.32 1.45
C CYS A 16 1.20 7.24 2.38
N ALA A 17 1.69 7.61 3.56
CA ALA A 17 2.36 6.69 4.48
C ALA A 17 1.43 5.62 5.04
N GLY A 18 0.17 5.97 5.36
CA GLY A 18 -0.83 5.02 5.84
C GLY A 18 -1.05 3.90 4.82
N VAL A 19 -1.44 4.27 3.59
CA VAL A 19 -1.65 3.30 2.50
C VAL A 19 -0.38 2.50 2.17
N ARG A 20 0.81 3.11 2.31
CA ARG A 20 2.08 2.39 2.13
C ARG A 20 2.29 1.32 3.22
N ALA A 21 1.94 1.63 4.47
CA ALA A 21 2.03 0.71 5.59
C ALA A 21 1.09 -0.48 5.37
N ASP A 22 -0.16 -0.21 5.01
CA ASP A 22 -1.17 -1.24 4.76
C ASP A 22 -0.74 -2.15 3.61
N LEU A 23 -0.25 -1.57 2.50
CA LEU A 23 0.28 -2.35 1.38
C LEU A 23 1.45 -3.24 1.79
N LYS A 24 2.37 -2.72 2.61
CA LYS A 24 3.52 -3.48 3.12
C LYS A 24 3.06 -4.63 4.00
N MET A 25 2.13 -4.39 4.91
CA MET A 25 1.58 -5.42 5.79
C MET A 25 0.82 -6.49 5.01
N CYS A 26 0.04 -6.09 4.01
CA CYS A 26 -0.66 -7.02 3.11
C CYS A 26 0.33 -7.94 2.38
N LEU A 27 1.40 -7.37 1.82
CA LEU A 27 2.42 -8.16 1.11
C LEU A 27 3.20 -9.08 2.05
N LEU A 28 3.54 -8.63 3.25
CA LEU A 28 4.19 -9.47 4.27
C LEU A 28 3.28 -10.60 4.75
N ALA A 29 1.97 -10.40 4.75
CA ALA A 29 1.00 -11.44 5.09
C ALA A 29 0.82 -12.47 3.97
N SER A 30 1.07 -12.08 2.71
CA SER A 30 0.89 -12.92 1.51
C SER A 30 1.87 -14.08 1.42
N ASP A 31 1.45 -15.13 0.69
CA ASP A 31 2.24 -16.33 0.47
C ASP A 31 3.51 -16.06 -0.35
N CYS A 32 3.49 -15.06 -1.23
CA CYS A 32 4.67 -14.68 -2.01
C CYS A 32 5.85 -14.25 -1.14
N CYS A 33 5.63 -13.45 -0.08
CA CYS A 33 6.71 -13.07 0.82
C CYS A 33 7.00 -14.15 1.88
N LYS A 34 5.97 -14.86 2.37
CA LYS A 34 6.15 -15.88 3.42
C LYS A 34 6.79 -17.18 2.92
N LYS A 35 6.26 -17.73 1.83
CA LYS A 35 6.67 -19.05 1.31
C LYS A 35 7.82 -18.92 0.32
N GLU A 36 7.69 -18.02 -0.65
CA GLU A 36 8.69 -17.89 -1.71
C GLU A 36 9.88 -17.00 -1.32
N LYS A 37 9.80 -16.32 -0.16
CA LYS A 37 10.84 -15.40 0.36
C LYS A 37 11.27 -14.33 -0.66
N LYS A 38 10.36 -13.95 -1.55
CA LYS A 38 10.61 -12.94 -2.58
C LYS A 38 10.44 -11.54 -2.03
N THR A 39 11.06 -10.59 -2.71
CA THR A 39 10.90 -9.18 -2.35
C THR A 39 9.47 -8.72 -2.67
N PRO A 40 8.87 -7.82 -1.86
CA PRO A 40 7.53 -7.30 -2.13
C PRO A 40 7.37 -6.67 -3.53
N ARG A 41 8.45 -6.12 -4.09
CA ARG A 41 8.47 -5.58 -5.46
C ARG A 41 8.32 -6.67 -6.51
N GLU A 42 8.95 -7.82 -6.33
CA GLU A 42 8.78 -8.97 -7.22
C GLU A 42 7.40 -9.59 -7.10
N CYS A 43 6.84 -9.62 -5.88
CA CYS A 43 5.47 -10.11 -5.64
C CYS A 43 4.42 -9.28 -6.37
N LEU A 44 4.60 -7.96 -6.46
CA LEU A 44 3.68 -7.08 -7.19
C LEU A 44 3.75 -7.22 -8.72
N ASN A 45 4.85 -7.76 -9.25
CA ASN A 45 5.02 -7.97 -10.70
C ASN A 45 4.53 -9.33 -11.17
N ARG A 46 4.29 -10.26 -10.24
CA ARG A 46 3.80 -11.60 -10.53
C ARG A 46 2.28 -11.65 -10.38
N THR A 47 1.61 -12.14 -11.40
CA THR A 47 0.15 -12.38 -11.39
C THR A 47 -0.14 -13.88 -11.17
N ASP A 48 0.70 -14.54 -10.38
CA ASP A 48 0.66 -16.01 -10.21
C ASP A 48 -0.38 -16.45 -9.15
N GLY A 49 -1.23 -15.53 -8.67
CA GLY A 49 -2.25 -15.79 -7.64
C GLY A 49 -1.70 -15.93 -6.21
N SER A 50 -0.38 -15.78 -6.01
CA SER A 50 0.28 -15.87 -4.70
C SER A 50 0.08 -14.63 -3.81
N VAL A 51 -0.42 -13.54 -4.39
CA VAL A 51 -0.76 -12.29 -3.71
C VAL A 51 -2.29 -12.13 -3.75
N PRO A 52 -2.95 -11.89 -2.60
CA PRO A 52 -4.40 -11.72 -2.58
C PRO A 52 -4.83 -10.43 -3.30
N GLU A 53 -6.04 -10.44 -3.85
CA GLU A 53 -6.60 -9.30 -4.59
C GLU A 53 -6.62 -8.01 -3.76
N GLU A 54 -6.85 -8.13 -2.44
CA GLU A 54 -6.82 -7.01 -1.50
C GLU A 54 -5.52 -6.21 -1.58
N CYS A 55 -4.37 -6.86 -1.76
CA CYS A 55 -3.09 -6.16 -1.90
C CYS A 55 -2.99 -5.40 -3.23
N PHE A 56 -3.64 -5.88 -4.29
CA PHE A 56 -3.71 -5.17 -5.58
C PHE A 56 -4.63 -3.95 -5.49
N VAL A 57 -5.72 -4.03 -4.73
CA VAL A 57 -6.56 -2.87 -4.42
C VAL A 57 -5.75 -1.82 -3.65
N LEU A 58 -5.02 -2.23 -2.61
CA LEU A 58 -4.12 -1.34 -1.86
C LEU A 58 -3.03 -0.73 -2.74
N ARG A 59 -2.47 -1.49 -3.70
CA ARG A 59 -1.51 -0.98 -4.69
C ARG A 59 -2.14 0.13 -5.54
N ASN A 60 -3.37 -0.06 -6.01
CA ASN A 60 -4.08 0.93 -6.80
C ASN A 60 -4.35 2.21 -5.99
N THR A 61 -4.82 2.08 -4.75
CA THR A 61 -5.01 3.24 -3.86
C THR A 61 -3.70 3.98 -3.58
N PHE A 62 -2.59 3.27 -3.38
CA PHE A 62 -1.27 3.88 -3.21
C PHE A 62 -0.83 4.66 -4.46
N PHE A 63 -1.08 4.09 -5.64
CA PHE A 63 -0.78 4.74 -6.91
C PHE A 63 -1.64 5.99 -7.12
N GLU A 64 -2.94 5.92 -6.81
CA GLU A 64 -3.84 7.06 -6.84
C GLU A 64 -3.41 8.16 -5.85
N CYS A 65 -2.98 7.77 -4.65
CA CYS A 65 -2.47 8.72 -3.66
C CYS A 65 -1.25 9.46 -4.19
N LYS A 66 -0.24 8.74 -4.72
CA LYS A 66 0.93 9.38 -5.34
C LYS A 66 0.56 10.25 -6.54
N ARG A 67 -0.36 9.79 -7.39
CA ARG A 67 -0.83 10.55 -8.54
C ARG A 67 -1.52 11.84 -8.11
N SER A 68 -2.30 11.81 -7.02
CA SER A 68 -2.98 12.99 -6.49
C SER A 68 -2.02 14.07 -5.97
N ILE A 69 -0.79 13.71 -5.59
CA ILE A 69 0.25 14.68 -5.19
C ILE A 69 0.73 15.48 -6.40
N LEU A 70 0.81 14.86 -7.58
CA LEU A 70 1.24 15.50 -8.82
C LEU A 70 0.09 16.18 -9.56
N ASP A 71 -1.14 15.71 -9.36
CA ASP A 71 -2.32 16.26 -10.04
C ASP A 71 -2.75 17.59 -9.43
N ASN A 72 -2.43 18.68 -10.13
CA ASN A 72 -2.80 20.03 -9.73
C ASN A 72 -4.32 20.24 -9.58
N ARG A 73 -5.17 19.42 -10.23
CA ARG A 73 -6.63 19.49 -10.08
C ARG A 73 -7.09 19.05 -8.70
N GLN A 74 -6.32 18.18 -8.04
CA GLN A 74 -6.62 17.67 -6.71
C GLN A 74 -6.24 18.64 -5.59
N ARG A 75 -5.55 19.76 -5.90
CA ARG A 75 -5.21 20.80 -4.91
C ARG A 75 -6.44 21.38 -4.20
N PHE A 76 -7.53 21.58 -4.94
CA PHE A 76 -8.78 22.13 -4.39
C PHE A 76 -9.72 21.06 -3.83
N ARG A 77 -9.59 19.81 -4.32
CA ARG A 77 -10.49 18.69 -3.96
C ARG A 77 -9.98 17.84 -2.82
N GLY A 78 -8.72 18.02 -2.43
CA GLY A 78 -8.04 17.17 -1.47
C GLY A 78 -7.34 15.99 -2.13
N ARG A 79 -6.36 15.44 -1.41
CA ARG A 79 -5.60 14.27 -1.84
C ARG A 79 -6.48 13.01 -1.74
N LYS A 80 -6.23 12.04 -2.62
CA LYS A 80 -6.87 10.73 -2.54
C LYS A 80 -6.02 9.84 -1.62
N GLY A 81 -6.64 9.19 -0.65
CA GLY A 81 -5.94 8.43 0.40
C GLY A 81 -6.02 9.12 1.76
N TYR A 82 -5.73 8.37 2.84
CA TYR A 82 -5.75 8.82 4.23
C TYR A 82 -4.35 8.88 4.83
#